data_AF-A0A7G1KKW0-F1
#
_entry.id   AF-A0A7G1KKW0-F1
#
_cell.length_a   1.000
_cell.length_b   1.000
_cell.length_c   1.000
_cell.angle_alpha   90.00
_cell.angle_beta   90.00
_cell.angle_gamma   90.00
#
_symmetry.space_group_name_H-M   'P 1'
#
loop_
_entity.id
_entity.type
_entity.pdbx_description
1 polymer ?
#
loop_
_entity_poly.entity_id
_entity_poly.type
_entity_poly.pdbx_seq_one_letter_code
_entity_poly.pdbx_strand_id
1 'polypeptide(L)'
;MEQANRVAEFDQFFTTSVRATRRPDPARLEVVADPGAETLARDLAGRESSCCSFFAFDFTVTAEGVVMGVGVPPTYIEVLDAFAARIQAAIGAGR
;
A
#
# COMPACT_ATOMS: atom_id res chain seq x y z
N MET A 1 -21.74 2.24 5.32
CA MET A 1 -21.09 3.13 4.33
C MET A 1 -19.82 3.68 4.97
N GLU A 2 -18.74 2.89 5.06
CA GLU A 2 -17.49 3.31 5.72
C GLU A 2 -16.24 2.88 4.94
N GLN A 3 -16.45 2.26 3.77
CA GLN A 3 -15.40 1.73 2.90
C GLN A 3 -14.90 2.80 1.92
N ALA A 4 -15.82 3.63 1.41
CA ALA A 4 -15.52 4.62 0.37
C ALA A 4 -14.58 5.74 0.85
N ASN A 5 -14.60 6.10 2.15
CA ASN A 5 -13.71 7.13 2.68
C ASN A 5 -12.26 6.62 2.83
N ARG A 6 -12.09 5.35 3.20
CA ARG A 6 -10.76 4.73 3.42
C ARG A 6 -9.93 4.66 2.14
N VAL A 7 -10.59 4.34 1.03
CA VAL A 7 -9.94 4.28 -0.29
C VAL A 7 -9.41 5.65 -0.71
N ALA A 8 -10.11 6.74 -0.39
CA ALA A 8 -9.69 8.10 -0.71
C ALA A 8 -8.51 8.59 0.15
N GLU A 9 -8.50 8.27 1.45
CA GLU A 9 -7.35 8.55 2.33
C GLU A 9 -6.10 7.79 1.88
N PHE A 10 -6.27 6.53 1.46
CA PHE A 10 -5.19 5.76 0.85
C PHE A 10 -4.68 6.38 -0.44
N ASP A 11 -5.57 6.82 -1.32
CA ASP A 11 -5.22 7.46 -2.58
C ASP A 11 -4.39 8.74 -2.36
N GLN A 12 -4.82 9.57 -1.40
CA GLN A 12 -4.09 10.77 -1.01
C GLN A 12 -2.73 10.43 -0.39
N PHE A 13 -2.68 9.42 0.49
CA PHE A 13 -1.44 8.93 1.08
C PHE A 13 -0.47 8.45 0.00
N PHE A 14 -0.95 7.66 -0.96
CA PHE A 14 -0.15 7.17 -2.07
C PHE A 14 0.37 8.30 -2.95
N THR A 15 -0.47 9.29 -3.26
CA THR A 15 -0.07 10.43 -4.07
C THR A 15 0.98 11.30 -3.38
N THR A 16 0.88 11.47 -2.07
CA THR A 16 1.70 12.44 -1.33
C THR A 16 3.00 11.84 -0.78
N SER A 17 2.94 10.57 -0.34
CA SER A 17 3.99 9.94 0.46
C SER A 17 4.71 8.80 -0.25
N VAL A 18 4.09 8.16 -1.25
CA VAL A 18 4.71 7.06 -1.97
C VAL A 18 5.58 7.57 -3.10
N ARG A 19 6.83 7.10 -3.10
CA ARG A 19 7.84 7.44 -4.08
C ARG A 19 7.86 6.45 -5.24
N ALA A 20 7.72 5.17 -4.93
CA ALA A 20 7.80 4.09 -5.89
C ALA A 20 7.08 2.85 -5.39
N THR A 21 6.77 1.93 -6.30
CA THR A 21 6.37 0.57 -5.95
C THR A 21 7.24 -0.44 -6.70
N ARG A 22 7.49 -1.57 -6.05
CA ARG A 22 8.19 -2.73 -6.60
C ARG A 22 7.30 -3.94 -6.40
N ARG A 23 7.35 -4.89 -7.32
CA ARG A 23 6.58 -6.13 -7.22
C ARG A 23 7.52 -7.30 -7.42
N PRO A 24 8.10 -7.85 -6.34
CA PRO A 24 8.98 -9.00 -6.45
C PRO A 24 8.23 -10.29 -6.79
N ASP A 25 6.93 -10.37 -6.45
CA ASP A 25 6.11 -11.58 -6.68
C ASP A 25 4.65 -11.20 -7.07
N PRO A 26 3.94 -12.01 -7.88
CA PRO A 26 2.52 -11.79 -8.15
C PRO A 26 1.65 -11.66 -6.89
N ALA A 27 1.99 -12.35 -5.80
CA ALA A 27 1.29 -12.29 -4.53
C ALA A 27 1.95 -11.34 -3.51
N ARG A 28 3.00 -10.59 -3.89
CA ARG A 28 3.69 -9.65 -3.01
C ARG A 28 4.05 -8.33 -3.70
N LEU A 29 3.55 -7.23 -3.14
CA LEU A 29 3.84 -5.86 -3.54
C LEU A 29 4.72 -5.19 -2.48
N GLU A 30 5.63 -4.32 -2.89
CA GLU A 30 6.48 -3.52 -2.02
C GLU A 30 6.26 -2.05 -2.38
N VAL A 31 5.86 -1.23 -1.40
CA VAL A 31 5.56 0.19 -1.57
C VAL A 31 6.63 0.99 -0.85
N VAL A 32 7.39 1.80 -1.59
CA VAL A 32 8.44 2.65 -1.05
C VAL A 32 7.87 4.03 -0.76
N ALA A 33 7.80 4.39 0.50
CA ALA A 33 7.29 5.67 0.97
C ALA A 33 8.35 6.46 1.74
N ASP A 34 8.09 7.76 1.89
CA ASP A 34 8.93 8.66 2.67
C ASP A 34 8.99 8.19 4.14
N PRO A 35 10.13 8.32 4.84
CA PRO A 35 10.26 7.87 6.23
C PRO A 35 9.26 8.55 7.19
N GLY A 36 8.84 9.79 6.91
CA GLY A 36 7.81 10.49 7.70
C GLY A 36 6.40 9.90 7.55
N ALA A 37 6.19 9.03 6.56
CA ALA A 37 4.91 8.42 6.23
C ALA A 37 4.69 7.06 6.93
N GLU A 38 5.69 6.53 7.64
CA GLU A 38 5.64 5.22 8.29
C GLU A 38 4.43 5.06 9.23
N THR A 39 4.21 6.03 10.12
CA THR A 39 3.11 5.97 11.10
C THR A 39 1.75 5.93 10.41
N LEU A 40 1.57 6.75 9.37
CA LEU A 40 0.35 6.75 8.55
C LEU A 40 0.16 5.42 7.83
N ALA A 41 1.24 4.89 7.22
CA ALA A 41 1.19 3.61 6.52
C ALA A 41 0.79 2.45 7.45
N ARG A 42 1.31 2.42 8.68
CA ARG A 42 0.97 1.41 9.69
C ARG A 42 -0.48 1.55 10.18
N ASP A 43 -0.95 2.77 10.44
CA ASP A 43 -2.35 2.99 10.85
C ASP A 43 -3.32 2.53 9.75
N LEU A 44 -3.03 2.89 8.50
CA LEU A 44 -3.80 2.48 7.33
C LEU A 44 -3.80 0.94 7.15
N ALA A 45 -2.63 0.30 7.24
CA ALA A 45 -2.53 -1.16 7.16
C ALA A 45 -3.31 -1.87 8.27
N GLY A 46 -3.28 -1.36 9.50
CA GLY A 46 -4.05 -1.90 10.62
C GLY A 46 -5.56 -1.82 10.40
N ARG A 47 -6.03 -0.73 9.77
CA ARG A 47 -7.44 -0.57 9.41
C ARG A 47 -7.86 -1.48 8.25
N GLU A 48 -7.00 -1.69 7.26
CA GLU A 48 -7.27 -2.62 6.16
C GLU A 48 -7.29 -4.06 6.61
N SER A 49 -6.37 -4.47 7.50
CA SER A 49 -6.40 -5.81 8.10
C SER A 49 -7.72 -6.08 8.85
N SER A 50 -8.35 -5.05 9.43
CA SER A 50 -9.67 -5.18 10.08
C SER A 50 -10.83 -5.32 9.08
N CYS A 51 -10.62 -4.89 7.84
CA CYS A 51 -11.62 -4.89 6.78
C CYS A 51 -11.49 -6.12 5.86
N CYS A 52 -10.25 -6.51 5.61
CA CYS A 52 -9.77 -7.54 4.70
C CYS A 52 -8.61 -8.27 5.39
N SER A 53 -8.93 -9.21 6.28
CA SER A 53 -7.97 -9.92 7.14
C SER A 53 -6.99 -10.85 6.41
N PHE A 54 -7.05 -10.92 5.08
CA PHE A 54 -6.15 -11.71 4.24
C PHE A 54 -4.88 -10.97 3.83
N PHE A 55 -4.81 -9.65 4.01
CA PHE A 55 -3.59 -8.90 3.72
C PHE A 55 -2.54 -9.11 4.80
N ALA A 56 -1.35 -9.52 4.38
CA ALA A 56 -0.15 -9.55 5.21
C ALA A 56 0.65 -8.27 4.96
N PHE A 57 0.84 -7.44 5.99
CA PHE A 57 1.63 -6.22 5.91
C PHE A 57 2.96 -6.38 6.62
N ASP A 58 4.05 -6.02 5.95
CA ASP A 58 5.41 -5.97 6.48
C ASP A 58 5.96 -4.55 6.32
N PHE A 59 6.71 -4.05 7.30
CA PHE A 59 7.29 -2.71 7.27
C PHE A 59 8.78 -2.79 7.53
N THR A 60 9.56 -2.50 6.50
CA THR A 60 11.02 -2.46 6.57
C THR A 60 11.50 -1.02 6.47
N VAL A 61 12.16 -0.53 7.51
CA VAL A 61 12.82 0.79 7.49
C VAL A 61 14.18 0.64 6.82
N THR A 62 14.43 1.47 5.81
CA THR A 62 15.70 1.53 5.08
C THR A 62 16.28 2.95 5.15
N ALA A 63 17.55 3.11 4.77
CA ALA A 63 18.18 4.43 4.70
C ALA A 63 17.51 5.39 3.69
N GLU A 64 16.83 4.84 2.69
CA GLU A 64 16.17 5.60 1.62
C GLU A 64 14.69 5.92 1.95
N GLY A 65 14.11 5.27 2.96
CA GLY A 65 12.73 5.44 3.36
C GLY A 65 12.11 4.18 3.95
N VAL A 66 10.78 4.16 4.08
CA VAL A 66 10.05 3.00 4.58
C VAL A 66 9.52 2.17 3.42
N VAL A 67 9.75 0.87 3.48
CA VAL A 67 9.23 -0.11 2.51
C VAL A 67 8.10 -0.88 3.16
N MET A 68 6.89 -0.71 2.67
CA MET A 68 5.70 -1.44 3.07
C MET A 68 5.48 -2.62 2.13
N GLY A 69 5.80 -3.82 2.59
CA GLY A 69 5.46 -5.07 1.93
C GLY A 69 3.99 -5.44 2.15
N VAL A 70 3.27 -5.75 1.08
CA VAL A 70 1.88 -6.21 1.09
C VAL A 70 1.83 -7.57 0.41
N GLY A 71 1.56 -8.61 1.18
CA GLY A 71 1.35 -9.98 0.71
C GLY A 71 -0.12 -10.36 0.75
N VAL A 72 -0.56 -11.19 -0.20
CA VAL A 72 -1.89 -11.80 -0.19
C VAL A 72 -1.82 -13.29 -0.48
N PRO A 73 -2.83 -14.09 -0.08
CA PRO A 73 -2.96 -15.45 -0.56
C PRO A 73 -3.15 -15.48 -2.09
N PRO A 74 -2.76 -16.57 -2.76
CA PRO A 74 -2.85 -16.68 -4.21
C PRO A 74 -4.28 -16.51 -4.77
N THR A 75 -5.30 -16.80 -3.95
CA THR A 75 -6.72 -16.57 -4.27
C THR A 75 -7.12 -15.09 -4.37
N TYR A 76 -6.28 -14.17 -3.88
CA TYR A 76 -6.55 -12.73 -3.87
C TYR A 76 -5.52 -11.93 -4.69
N ILE A 77 -4.78 -12.59 -5.59
CA ILE A 77 -3.80 -11.92 -6.47
C ILE A 77 -4.47 -10.82 -7.30
N GLU A 78 -5.70 -11.05 -7.78
CA GLU A 78 -6.47 -10.05 -8.53
C GLU A 78 -6.76 -8.78 -7.70
N VAL A 79 -7.00 -8.93 -6.40
CA VAL A 79 -7.22 -7.81 -5.48
C VAL A 79 -5.93 -7.04 -5.28
N LEU A 80 -4.81 -7.75 -5.10
CA LEU A 80 -3.48 -7.12 -5.00
C LEU A 80 -3.09 -6.42 -6.31
N ASP A 81 -3.46 -6.98 -7.45
CA ASP A 81 -3.20 -6.39 -8.76
C ASP A 81 -3.97 -5.07 -8.94
N ALA A 82 -5.27 -5.07 -8.63
CA ALA A 82 -6.09 -3.85 -8.65
C ALA A 82 -5.55 -2.79 -7.67
N PHE A 83 -5.10 -3.21 -6.49
CA PHE A 83 -4.47 -2.33 -5.51
C PHE A 83 -3.15 -1.73 -6.03
N ALA A 84 -2.28 -2.55 -6.62
CA ALA A 84 -1.02 -2.11 -7.23
C ALA A 84 -1.27 -1.13 -8.38
N ALA A 85 -2.22 -1.42 -9.27
CA ALA A 85 -2.60 -0.54 -10.37
C ALA A 85 -3.09 0.82 -9.87
N ARG A 86 -3.88 0.84 -8.78
CA ARG A 86 -4.34 2.08 -8.16
C ARG A 86 -3.19 2.92 -7.61
N ILE A 87 -2.23 2.31 -6.91
CA ILE A 87 -1.06 3.02 -6.39
C ILE A 87 -0.22 3.59 -7.54
N GLN A 88 0.02 2.79 -8.58
CA GLN A 88 0.77 3.23 -9.75
C GLN A 88 0.09 4.41 -10.46
N ALA A 89 -1.24 4.37 -10.60
CA ALA A 89 -2.00 5.48 -11.14
C ALA A 89 -1.87 6.74 -10.27
N ALA A 90 -1.91 6.61 -8.94
CA ALA A 90 -1.74 7.73 -8.01
C ALA A 90 -0.34 8.37 -8.10
N ILE A 91 0.73 7.56 -8.13
CA ILE A 91 2.12 8.06 -8.27
C ILE A 91 2.33 8.70 -9.64
N GLY A 92 1.75 8.11 -10.70
CA GLY A 92 1.85 8.63 -12.07
C GLY A 92 1.06 9.92 -12.30
N ALA A 93 -0.05 10.12 -11.58
CA ALA A 93 -0.87 11.32 -11.66
C ALA A 93 -0.30 12.51 -10.87
N GLY A 94 0.59 12.25 -9.90
CA GLY A 94 1.22 13.28 -9.06
C GLY A 94 2.50 13.91 -9.63
N ARG A 95 2.87 13.63 -10.88
CA ARG A 95 4.07 14.17 -11.56
C ARG A 95 3.69 15.02 -12.76
#